data_AF-A0A964YGF8-F1
#
_entry.id   AF-A0A964YGF8-F1
#
_cell.length_a   1.000
_cell.length_b   1.000
_cell.length_c   1.000
_cell.angle_alpha   90.00
_cell.angle_beta   90.00
_cell.angle_gamma   90.00
#
_symmetry.space_group_name_H-M   'P 1'
#
loop_
_entity.id
_entity.type
_entity.pdbx_description
1 polymer ?
#
loop_
_entity_poly.entity_id
_entity_poly.type
_entity_poly.pdbx_seq_one_letter_code
_entity_poly.pdbx_strand_id
1 'polypeptide(L)'
;KEESEYRWLRIDYWDDSAQTIYSDRNETYPSVAENPWTFMPVLHPQLKQDERHVLSEDGLFLENAVQMKDDTCLVYLSNYPLEEGWYQFGGEGHMVEVKSIPLADHLIERLQASVQKSFALITPGIWGSNHLSYRYPKHSKEQVFAEDNNKIMMLTDKAIPYRYRIGYGDKKQQDFRDRDPGRLSRGRYAVPAGSVYVLREPLNRSWWDFPEDWFPEKGLLKKMGCGLCLPIILNCSEGGSDEDR
;
A
#
# COMPACT_ATOMS: atom_id res chain seq x y z
N LYS A 1 -20.33 11.56 13.14
CA LYS A 1 -19.12 11.01 12.51
C LYS A 1 -19.61 10.08 11.43
N GLU A 2 -19.35 10.39 10.15
CA GLU A 2 -19.63 9.45 9.07
C GLU A 2 -18.83 8.16 9.33
N GLU A 3 -19.48 7.00 9.22
CA GLU A 3 -18.90 5.66 9.49
C GLU A 3 -17.83 5.25 8.45
N SER A 4 -17.39 6.14 7.56
CA SER A 4 -16.59 5.79 6.38
C SER A 4 -15.08 6.06 6.50
N GLU A 5 -14.56 6.40 7.68
CA GLU A 5 -13.11 6.56 7.83
C GLU A 5 -12.45 5.21 8.11
N TYR A 6 -11.59 4.79 7.17
CA TYR A 6 -10.66 3.69 7.36
C TYR A 6 -9.92 3.83 8.69
N ARG A 7 -9.79 2.71 9.40
CA ARG A 7 -9.01 2.63 10.64
C ARG A 7 -7.82 1.72 10.44
N TRP A 8 -6.76 2.02 11.17
CA TRP A 8 -5.54 1.22 11.23
C TRP A 8 -5.73 0.15 12.28
N LEU A 9 -5.61 -1.13 11.90
CA LEU A 9 -5.62 -2.25 12.83
C LEU A 9 -4.21 -2.47 13.36
N ARG A 10 -4.05 -2.56 14.68
CA ARG A 10 -2.77 -2.96 15.27
C ARG A 10 -2.50 -4.43 14.93
N ILE A 11 -1.29 -4.71 14.48
CA ILE A 11 -0.93 -6.03 13.96
C ILE A 11 -1.16 -7.15 14.98
N ASP A 12 -1.01 -6.90 16.28
CA ASP A 12 -1.21 -7.95 17.30
C ASP A 12 -2.65 -8.47 17.33
N TYR A 13 -3.63 -7.66 16.93
CA TYR A 13 -5.05 -8.01 16.85
C TYR A 13 -5.44 -8.65 15.51
N TRP A 14 -4.48 -8.98 14.64
CA TRP A 14 -4.76 -9.44 13.28
C TRP A 14 -5.64 -10.70 13.23
N ASP A 15 -5.42 -11.62 14.17
CA ASP A 15 -6.14 -12.90 14.25
C ASP A 15 -7.35 -12.84 15.22
N ASP A 16 -7.56 -11.69 15.86
CA ASP A 16 -8.63 -11.53 16.85
C ASP A 16 -9.98 -11.35 16.18
N SER A 17 -11.02 -11.80 16.89
CA SER A 17 -12.40 -11.63 16.42
C SER A 17 -12.77 -10.16 16.30
N ALA A 18 -13.68 -9.84 15.37
CA ALA A 18 -14.23 -8.48 15.26
C ALA A 18 -14.81 -7.96 16.58
N GLN A 19 -15.35 -8.85 17.42
CA GLN A 19 -15.87 -8.49 18.74
C GLN A 19 -14.75 -8.06 19.70
N THR A 20 -13.64 -8.80 19.73
CA THR A 20 -12.44 -8.47 20.53
C THR A 20 -11.80 -7.16 20.05
N ILE A 21 -11.61 -7.03 18.74
CA ILE A 21 -11.09 -5.79 18.14
C ILE A 21 -11.99 -4.62 18.53
N TYR A 22 -13.32 -4.80 18.47
CA TYR A 22 -14.25 -3.73 18.84
C TYR A 22 -14.22 -3.41 20.33
N SER A 23 -14.19 -4.40 21.24
CA SER A 23 -14.17 -4.15 22.69
C SER A 23 -12.94 -3.34 23.11
N ASP A 24 -11.80 -3.62 22.48
CA ASP A 24 -10.51 -3.13 22.95
C ASP A 24 -10.10 -1.81 22.25
N ARG A 25 -11.01 -1.22 21.47
CA ARG A 25 -10.76 0.02 20.69
C ARG A 25 -10.52 1.27 21.53
N ASN A 26 -10.91 1.24 22.81
CA ASN A 26 -10.78 2.38 23.73
C ASN A 26 -9.75 2.12 24.85
N GLU A 27 -8.97 1.03 24.74
CA GLU A 27 -7.92 0.71 25.70
C GLU A 27 -6.74 1.69 25.61
N THR A 28 -5.87 1.66 26.63
CA THR A 28 -4.63 2.49 26.66
C THR A 28 -3.78 2.28 25.40
N TYR A 29 -3.73 1.03 24.94
CA TYR A 29 -3.16 0.66 23.64
C TYR A 29 -4.28 0.10 22.77
N PRO A 30 -4.97 0.95 21.98
CA PRO A 30 -6.18 0.54 21.30
C PRO A 30 -5.88 -0.47 20.18
N SER A 31 -6.86 -1.32 19.90
CA SER A 31 -6.83 -2.26 18.77
C SER A 31 -6.85 -1.57 17.42
N VAL A 32 -7.49 -0.40 17.33
CA VAL A 32 -7.63 0.39 16.11
C VAL A 32 -7.25 1.85 16.33
N ALA A 33 -6.66 2.47 15.32
CA ALA A 33 -6.30 3.89 15.33
C ALA A 33 -6.95 4.65 14.16
N GLU A 34 -7.20 5.95 14.38
CA GLU A 34 -7.57 6.88 13.31
C GLU A 34 -6.35 7.17 12.40
N ASN A 35 -6.57 7.85 11.28
CA ASN A 35 -5.47 8.21 10.38
C ASN A 35 -4.38 9.02 11.11
N PRO A 36 -3.10 8.66 10.95
CA PRO A 36 -2.00 9.33 11.62
C PRO A 36 -1.52 10.58 10.89
N TRP A 37 -2.26 11.05 9.88
CA TRP A 37 -1.91 12.22 9.09
C TRP A 37 -3.08 13.15 8.80
N THR A 38 -2.75 14.40 8.52
CA THR A 38 -3.67 15.44 8.07
C THR A 38 -3.11 16.10 6.81
N PHE A 39 -4.00 16.61 5.96
CA PHE A 39 -3.59 17.39 4.79
C PHE A 39 -3.52 18.87 5.16
N MET A 40 -2.43 19.53 4.80
CA MET A 40 -2.21 20.94 5.06
C MET A 40 -1.83 21.70 3.78
N PRO A 41 -2.57 22.75 3.41
CA PRO A 41 -2.16 23.61 2.32
C PRO A 41 -0.93 24.43 2.72
N VAL A 42 0.13 24.39 1.90
CA VAL A 42 1.36 25.17 2.06
C VAL A 42 1.55 26.03 0.82
N LEU A 43 1.67 27.34 1.05
CA LEU A 43 1.83 28.32 -0.02
C LEU A 43 3.30 28.65 -0.22
N HIS A 44 3.77 28.50 -1.46
CA HIS A 44 5.15 28.74 -1.86
C HIS A 44 5.21 29.92 -2.83
N PRO A 45 5.41 31.16 -2.34
CA PRO A 45 5.56 32.33 -3.18
C PRO A 45 6.99 32.44 -3.73
N GLN A 46 7.11 32.63 -5.05
CA GLN A 46 8.36 32.97 -5.69
C GLN A 46 8.51 34.49 -5.79
N LEU A 47 9.53 35.02 -5.13
CA LEU A 47 9.82 36.45 -5.11
C LEU A 47 10.76 36.84 -6.27
N LYS A 48 10.62 38.07 -6.75
CA LYS A 48 11.60 38.70 -7.62
C LYS A 48 12.94 38.84 -6.89
N GLN A 49 14.05 38.82 -7.63
CA GLN A 49 15.39 38.83 -7.05
C GLN A 49 15.70 40.11 -6.25
N ASP A 50 15.24 41.26 -6.75
CA ASP A 50 15.64 42.57 -6.22
C ASP A 50 14.53 43.31 -5.45
N GLU A 51 13.34 42.72 -5.33
CA GLU A 51 12.23 43.34 -4.60
C GLU A 51 11.37 42.32 -3.85
N ARG A 52 10.77 42.73 -2.74
CA ARG A 52 9.84 41.90 -1.95
C ARG A 52 8.46 41.84 -2.60
N HIS A 53 8.43 41.39 -3.85
CA HIS A 53 7.24 41.29 -4.68
C HIS A 53 7.22 39.93 -5.39
N VAL A 54 6.06 39.29 -5.44
CA VAL A 54 5.86 38.00 -6.12
C VAL A 54 6.02 38.18 -7.64
N LEU A 55 6.38 37.13 -8.38
CA LEU A 55 6.37 37.17 -9.84
C LEU A 55 4.95 37.47 -10.38
N SER A 56 4.87 38.18 -11.50
CA SER A 56 3.59 38.54 -12.13
C SER A 56 2.84 37.34 -12.73
N GLU A 57 3.59 36.30 -13.11
CA GLU A 57 3.08 35.04 -13.67
C GLU A 57 3.78 33.89 -12.97
N ASP A 58 3.05 32.80 -12.69
CA ASP A 58 3.53 31.58 -12.03
C ASP A 58 4.30 31.80 -10.71
N GLY A 59 4.12 32.96 -10.06
CA GLY A 59 4.81 33.32 -8.82
C GLY A 59 4.26 32.64 -7.56
N LEU A 60 3.25 31.78 -7.70
CA LEU A 60 2.57 31.17 -6.57
C LEU A 60 2.28 29.70 -6.84
N PHE A 61 2.82 28.84 -5.97
CA PHE A 61 2.52 27.42 -5.96
C PHE A 61 1.82 27.05 -4.65
N LEU A 62 0.75 26.26 -4.76
CA LEU A 62 0.04 25.72 -3.60
C LEU A 62 0.27 24.21 -3.54
N GLU A 63 0.96 23.77 -2.50
CA GLU A 63 1.13 22.36 -2.17
C GLU A 63 0.04 21.94 -1.18
N ASN A 64 -0.49 20.72 -1.32
CA ASN A 64 -1.28 20.10 -0.27
C ASN A 64 -0.44 19.02 0.42
N ALA A 65 0.36 19.46 1.39
CA ALA A 65 1.31 18.61 2.10
C ALA A 65 0.59 17.64 3.04
N VAL A 66 1.25 16.52 3.36
CA VAL A 66 0.80 15.56 4.37
C VAL A 66 1.61 15.77 5.64
N GLN A 67 0.94 16.13 6.73
CA GLN A 67 1.56 16.20 8.04
C GLN A 67 1.25 14.94 8.83
N MET A 68 2.29 14.24 9.29
CA MET A 68 2.14 13.09 10.19
C MET A 68 2.15 13.53 11.65
N LYS A 69 1.48 12.77 12.52
CA LYS A 69 1.58 12.94 13.98
C LYS A 69 2.98 12.55 14.47
N ASP A 70 3.51 13.29 15.44
CA ASP A 70 4.89 13.17 15.92
C ASP A 70 5.24 11.79 16.49
N ASP A 71 4.25 11.04 16.99
CA ASP A 71 4.39 9.71 17.57
C ASP A 71 4.21 8.57 16.55
N THR A 72 4.20 8.89 15.26
CA THR A 72 3.96 7.93 14.18
C THR A 72 5.10 7.91 13.18
N CYS A 73 5.36 6.74 12.61
CA CYS A 73 6.35 6.55 11.56
C CYS A 73 5.77 5.69 10.43
N LEU A 74 6.36 5.81 9.24
CA LEU A 74 6.09 4.88 8.15
C LEU A 74 7.05 3.71 8.25
N VAL A 75 6.53 2.50 8.08
CA VAL A 75 7.33 1.28 8.06
C VAL A 75 7.56 0.85 6.62
N TYR A 76 8.82 0.65 6.26
CA TYR A 76 9.24 0.08 4.99
C TYR A 76 9.91 -1.28 5.24
N LEU A 77 9.41 -2.33 4.61
CA LEU A 77 10.00 -3.66 4.70
C LEU A 77 11.06 -3.81 3.62
N SER A 78 12.29 -4.15 4.04
CA SER A 78 13.43 -4.32 3.14
C SER A 78 14.14 -5.64 3.43
N ASN A 79 14.53 -6.34 2.35
CA ASN A 79 15.48 -7.45 2.41
C ASN A 79 16.93 -6.99 2.15
N TYR A 80 17.15 -5.69 2.00
CA TYR A 80 18.47 -5.07 1.88
C TYR A 80 18.70 -4.11 3.05
N PRO A 81 19.90 -4.12 3.65
CA PRO A 81 20.23 -3.12 4.66
C PRO A 81 20.21 -1.73 4.02
N LEU A 82 19.56 -0.79 4.69
CA LEU A 82 19.61 0.64 4.37
C LEU A 82 20.36 1.34 5.50
N GLU A 83 21.35 2.15 5.14
CA GLU A 83 22.11 2.94 6.10
C GLU A 83 21.17 3.90 6.86
N GLU A 84 21.41 4.07 8.15
CA GLU A 84 20.62 5.01 8.95
C GLU A 84 21.05 6.45 8.64
N GLY A 85 20.09 7.37 8.59
CA GLY A 85 20.38 8.77 8.29
C GLY A 85 19.22 9.52 7.66
N TRP A 86 19.56 10.66 7.05
CA TRP A 86 18.58 11.57 6.45
C TRP A 86 18.46 11.34 4.94
N TYR A 87 17.24 11.07 4.49
CA TYR A 87 16.92 10.79 3.09
C TYR A 87 15.85 11.75 2.57
N GLN A 88 15.95 12.10 1.29
CA GLN A 88 14.85 12.76 0.61
C GLN A 88 13.73 11.74 0.37
N PHE A 89 12.51 12.08 0.81
CA PHE A 89 11.34 11.24 0.64
C PHE A 89 10.13 12.08 0.29
N GLY A 90 9.50 11.76 -0.85
CA GLY A 90 8.40 12.56 -1.41
C GLY A 90 8.86 13.62 -2.40
N GLY A 91 8.06 14.68 -2.54
CA GLY A 91 8.35 15.86 -3.39
C GLY A 91 9.00 16.99 -2.59
N GLU A 92 9.20 18.15 -3.24
CA GLU A 92 9.55 19.44 -2.60
C GLU A 92 10.73 19.43 -1.60
N GLY A 93 11.64 18.46 -1.71
CA GLY A 93 12.83 18.37 -0.86
C GLY A 93 12.55 17.92 0.58
N HIS A 94 11.39 17.33 0.86
CA HIS A 94 11.06 16.76 2.17
C HIS A 94 12.09 15.71 2.59
N MET A 95 12.54 15.80 3.84
CA MET A 95 13.56 14.94 4.43
C MET A 95 12.95 14.07 5.53
N VAL A 96 13.38 12.81 5.59
CA VAL A 96 13.00 11.87 6.65
C VAL A 96 14.25 11.26 7.28
N GLU A 97 14.18 11.00 8.58
CA GLU A 97 15.14 10.15 9.26
C GLU A 97 14.76 8.68 9.04
N VAL A 98 15.70 7.87 8.59
CA VAL A 98 15.54 6.43 8.42
C VAL A 98 16.34 5.72 9.49
N LYS A 99 15.67 4.76 10.16
CA LYS A 99 16.27 3.81 11.10
C LYS A 99 15.96 2.40 10.66
N SER A 100 16.94 1.51 10.79
CA SER A 100 16.85 0.13 10.32
C SER A 100 16.72 -0.79 11.52
N ILE A 101 15.51 -1.31 11.75
CA ILE A 101 15.20 -2.16 12.91
C ILE A 101 14.94 -3.59 12.42
N PRO A 102 15.63 -4.61 12.98
CA PRO A 102 15.30 -6.00 12.69
C PRO A 102 13.87 -6.33 13.08
N LEU A 103 13.16 -7.06 12.21
CA LEU A 103 11.82 -7.55 12.52
C LEU A 103 11.91 -8.71 13.51
N ALA A 104 10.97 -8.74 14.46
CA ALA A 104 10.81 -9.87 15.35
C ALA A 104 10.36 -11.12 14.59
N ASP A 105 10.80 -12.31 15.02
CA ASP A 105 10.56 -13.58 14.33
C ASP A 105 9.07 -13.84 14.06
N HIS A 106 8.21 -13.60 15.06
CA HIS A 106 6.75 -13.79 14.92
C HIS A 106 6.13 -12.90 13.82
N LEU A 107 6.68 -11.72 13.56
CA LEU A 107 6.23 -10.86 12.46
C LEU A 107 6.68 -11.41 11.12
N ILE A 108 7.90 -11.95 11.05
CA ILE A 108 8.42 -12.61 9.84
C ILE A 108 7.57 -13.84 9.51
N GLU A 109 7.29 -14.68 10.50
CA GLU A 109 6.42 -15.85 10.38
C GLU A 109 5.04 -15.46 9.83
N ARG A 110 4.46 -14.37 10.33
CA ARG A 110 3.18 -13.85 9.83
C ARG A 110 3.27 -13.34 8.39
N LEU A 111 4.32 -12.59 8.05
CA LEU A 111 4.54 -12.11 6.68
C LEU A 111 4.77 -13.25 5.68
N GLN A 112 5.25 -14.39 6.16
CA GLN A 112 5.48 -15.62 5.37
C GLN A 112 4.32 -16.61 5.46
N ALA A 113 3.26 -16.30 6.23
CA ALA A 113 2.13 -17.20 6.40
C ALA A 113 1.43 -17.46 5.07
N SER A 114 1.16 -18.73 4.80
CA SER A 114 0.48 -19.14 3.57
C SER A 114 -0.98 -18.71 3.59
N VAL A 115 -1.40 -18.02 2.53
CA VAL A 115 -2.79 -17.74 2.26
C VAL A 115 -3.52 -19.03 1.97
N GLN A 116 -4.56 -19.31 2.76
CA GLN A 116 -5.50 -20.39 2.52
C GLN A 116 -6.64 -19.85 1.65
N LYS A 117 -7.85 -19.73 2.19
CA LYS A 117 -9.03 -19.28 1.46
C LYS A 117 -9.30 -17.78 1.57
N SER A 118 -8.67 -17.08 2.50
CA SER A 118 -8.95 -15.65 2.73
C SER A 118 -7.72 -14.88 3.11
N PHE A 119 -7.64 -13.64 2.62
CA PHE A 119 -6.58 -12.70 2.93
C PHE A 119 -7.05 -11.26 2.82
N ALA A 120 -6.35 -10.36 3.49
CA ALA A 120 -6.55 -8.92 3.39
C ALA A 120 -5.28 -8.25 2.84
N LEU A 121 -5.47 -7.25 1.98
CA LEU A 121 -4.38 -6.44 1.45
C LEU A 121 -3.85 -5.46 2.50
N ILE A 122 -2.54 -5.46 2.71
CA ILE A 122 -1.84 -4.47 3.54
C ILE A 122 -1.40 -3.28 2.68
N THR A 123 -1.01 -3.55 1.44
CA THR A 123 -0.69 -2.52 0.45
C THR A 123 -1.59 -2.64 -0.78
N PRO A 124 -1.71 -1.58 -1.61
CA PRO A 124 -2.54 -1.64 -2.79
C PRO A 124 -2.19 -2.82 -3.71
N GLY A 125 -3.22 -3.58 -4.11
CA GLY A 125 -3.11 -4.71 -5.02
C GLY A 125 -3.19 -4.26 -6.47
N ILE A 126 -2.08 -4.38 -7.20
CA ILE A 126 -2.03 -4.01 -8.62
C ILE A 126 -1.93 -5.29 -9.45
N TRP A 127 -3.07 -5.68 -10.01
CA TRP A 127 -3.19 -6.90 -10.77
C TRP A 127 -3.40 -6.60 -12.25
N GLY A 128 -2.97 -7.54 -13.08
CA GLY A 128 -3.26 -7.55 -14.50
C GLY A 128 -2.08 -7.29 -15.40
N SER A 129 -2.38 -7.06 -16.67
CA SER A 129 -1.36 -7.01 -17.70
C SER A 129 -0.71 -5.63 -17.78
N ASN A 130 0.27 -5.50 -18.67
CA ASN A 130 0.85 -4.19 -18.99
C ASN A 130 -0.19 -3.21 -19.55
N HIS A 131 -1.35 -3.70 -20.04
CA HIS A 131 -2.38 -2.90 -20.69
C HIS A 131 -3.64 -2.69 -19.86
N LEU A 132 -4.02 -3.64 -19.01
CA LEU A 132 -5.29 -3.64 -18.29
C LEU A 132 -5.08 -3.89 -16.80
N SER A 133 -5.77 -3.12 -15.97
CA SER A 133 -5.87 -3.34 -14.54
C SER A 133 -7.05 -4.27 -14.24
N TYR A 134 -6.85 -5.24 -13.37
CA TYR A 134 -7.92 -6.15 -12.90
C TYR A 134 -8.06 -6.08 -11.38
N ARG A 135 -9.16 -6.61 -10.85
CA ARG A 135 -9.40 -6.74 -9.40
C ARG A 135 -8.65 -7.91 -8.76
N TYR A 136 -8.21 -8.87 -9.56
CA TYR A 136 -7.40 -10.02 -9.15
C TYR A 136 -6.65 -10.55 -10.38
N PRO A 137 -5.62 -11.39 -10.19
CA PRO A 137 -4.87 -11.96 -11.30
C PRO A 137 -5.77 -12.83 -12.20
N LYS A 138 -5.97 -12.40 -13.46
CA LYS A 138 -6.79 -13.12 -14.47
C LYS A 138 -6.02 -13.62 -15.68
N HIS A 139 -4.78 -13.15 -15.85
CA HIS A 139 -4.08 -13.20 -17.13
C HIS A 139 -2.92 -14.19 -17.16
N SER A 140 -2.57 -14.78 -16.01
CA SER A 140 -1.62 -15.87 -15.96
C SER A 140 -2.27 -17.12 -16.56
N LYS A 141 -1.60 -17.72 -17.54
CA LYS A 141 -2.03 -18.98 -18.17
C LYS A 141 -1.47 -20.21 -17.46
N GLU A 142 -0.37 -20.03 -16.72
CA GLU A 142 0.39 -21.12 -16.10
C GLU A 142 0.11 -21.22 -14.60
N GLN A 143 -0.13 -20.08 -13.94
CA GLN A 143 -0.37 -19.99 -12.50
C GLN A 143 -1.76 -19.40 -12.25
N VAL A 144 -2.75 -20.27 -12.19
CA VAL A 144 -4.15 -19.90 -11.99
C VAL A 144 -4.35 -19.38 -10.56
N PHE A 145 -4.84 -18.15 -10.42
CA PHE A 145 -5.16 -17.55 -9.12
C PHE A 145 -6.40 -18.17 -8.48
N ALA A 146 -7.43 -18.43 -9.28
CA ALA A 146 -8.59 -19.21 -8.90
C ALA A 146 -9.13 -19.96 -10.14
N GLU A 147 -9.52 -21.21 -9.97
CA GLU A 147 -10.08 -22.01 -11.07
C GLU A 147 -11.35 -21.38 -11.64
N ASP A 148 -12.18 -20.80 -10.77
CA ASP A 148 -13.40 -20.08 -11.13
C ASP A 148 -13.38 -18.65 -10.58
N ASN A 149 -13.05 -17.72 -11.46
CA ASN A 149 -12.99 -16.30 -11.17
C ASN A 149 -14.34 -15.69 -10.74
N ASN A 150 -15.47 -16.36 -10.98
CA ASN A 150 -16.80 -15.90 -10.55
C ASN A 150 -17.08 -16.26 -9.08
N LYS A 151 -16.28 -17.15 -8.48
CA LYS A 151 -16.41 -17.56 -7.07
C LYS A 151 -15.50 -16.79 -6.13
N ILE A 152 -14.72 -15.84 -6.64
CA ILE A 152 -13.94 -14.92 -5.81
C ILE A 152 -14.89 -13.87 -5.24
N MET A 153 -15.03 -13.85 -3.92
CA MET A 153 -15.73 -12.77 -3.23
C MET A 153 -14.72 -11.73 -2.76
N MET A 154 -15.12 -10.45 -2.83
CA MET A 154 -14.27 -9.35 -2.41
C MET A 154 -15.07 -8.33 -1.61
N LEU A 155 -14.57 -7.97 -0.43
CA LEU A 155 -14.97 -6.76 0.27
C LEU A 155 -13.92 -5.68 -0.03
N THR A 156 -14.31 -4.67 -0.79
CA THR A 156 -13.39 -3.64 -1.28
C THR A 156 -14.12 -2.33 -1.51
N ASP A 157 -13.40 -1.23 -1.41
CA ASP A 157 -13.86 0.07 -1.87
C ASP A 157 -13.45 0.32 -3.33
N LYS A 158 -13.73 1.53 -3.81
CA LYS A 158 -13.37 2.05 -5.13
C LYS A 158 -11.87 1.89 -5.38
N ALA A 159 -11.55 1.49 -6.61
CA ALA A 159 -10.17 1.39 -7.05
C ALA A 159 -9.47 2.76 -7.01
N ILE A 160 -8.22 2.77 -6.56
CA ILE A 160 -7.41 3.98 -6.41
C ILE A 160 -6.42 4.14 -7.57
N PRO A 161 -6.15 5.37 -8.04
CA PRO A 161 -5.13 5.59 -9.06
C PRO A 161 -3.75 5.27 -8.49
N TYR A 162 -2.91 4.62 -9.29
CA TYR A 162 -1.54 4.28 -8.93
C TYR A 162 -0.56 4.66 -10.03
N ARG A 163 0.50 5.36 -9.65
CA ARG A 163 1.68 5.68 -10.46
C ARG A 163 2.91 5.67 -9.57
N TYR A 164 4.05 5.37 -10.16
CA TYR A 164 5.35 5.49 -9.51
C TYR A 164 6.30 6.27 -10.42
N ARG A 165 7.36 6.83 -9.86
CA ARG A 165 8.41 7.44 -10.67
C ARG A 165 9.31 6.36 -11.23
N ILE A 166 9.42 6.32 -12.55
CA ILE A 166 10.50 5.63 -13.23
C ILE A 166 11.69 6.56 -13.04
N GLY A 167 12.72 6.08 -12.35
CA GLY A 167 13.95 6.85 -12.11
C GLY A 167 14.56 7.36 -13.42
N TYR A 168 15.63 8.13 -13.27
CA TYR A 168 16.47 8.51 -14.40
C TYR A 168 16.90 7.22 -15.11
N GLY A 169 16.69 7.14 -16.43
CA GLY A 169 17.44 6.16 -17.23
C GLY A 169 18.95 6.38 -17.06
N ASP A 170 19.79 5.60 -17.74
CA ASP A 170 21.27 5.62 -17.67
C ASP A 170 21.98 6.98 -17.94
N LYS A 171 21.30 8.13 -17.85
CA LYS A 171 21.88 9.46 -17.63
C LYS A 171 22.54 9.53 -16.24
N LYS A 172 23.59 8.72 -16.04
CA LYS A 172 24.61 8.98 -15.02
C LYS A 172 25.23 10.33 -15.37
N GLN A 173 25.39 11.20 -14.37
CA GLN A 173 26.09 12.50 -14.44
C GLN A 173 25.30 13.67 -15.02
N GLN A 174 24.22 14.08 -14.35
CA GLN A 174 23.85 15.49 -14.35
C GLN A 174 23.95 16.03 -12.92
N ASP A 175 24.46 17.26 -12.83
CA ASP A 175 24.51 18.04 -11.61
C ASP A 175 23.13 18.05 -10.95
N PHE A 176 23.07 18.10 -9.62
CA PHE A 176 21.81 17.96 -8.87
C PHE A 176 20.75 19.00 -9.29
N ARG A 177 21.20 20.13 -9.86
CA ARG A 177 20.37 21.26 -10.34
C ARG A 177 19.75 21.05 -11.72
N ASP A 178 20.31 20.15 -12.54
CA ASP A 178 19.90 19.94 -13.95
C ASP A 178 19.18 18.61 -14.18
N ARG A 179 18.76 17.95 -13.09
CA ARG A 179 18.08 16.65 -13.17
C ARG A 179 16.65 16.80 -13.65
N ASP A 180 16.37 16.32 -14.86
CA ASP A 180 15.00 16.17 -15.39
C ASP A 180 14.08 15.49 -14.36
N PRO A 181 12.88 16.02 -14.05
CA PRO A 181 11.97 15.34 -13.15
C PRO A 181 11.64 13.94 -13.71
N GLY A 182 12.01 12.88 -12.98
CA GLY A 182 11.89 11.49 -13.43
C GLY A 182 10.49 11.16 -13.94
N ARG A 183 10.40 10.42 -15.05
CA ARG A 183 9.15 10.16 -15.78
C ARG A 183 8.19 9.33 -14.92
N LEU A 184 6.92 9.74 -14.85
CA LEU A 184 5.89 8.92 -14.22
C LEU A 184 5.61 7.65 -15.03
N SER A 185 5.34 6.56 -14.32
CA SER A 185 4.86 5.32 -14.91
C SER A 185 3.51 5.52 -15.59
N ARG A 186 3.12 4.52 -16.40
CA ARG A 186 1.74 4.41 -16.86
C ARG A 186 0.78 4.42 -15.66
N GLY A 187 -0.31 5.18 -15.79
CA GLY A 187 -1.39 5.17 -14.81
C GLY A 187 -2.11 3.83 -14.75
N ARG A 188 -2.32 3.33 -13.54
CA ARG A 188 -3.04 2.08 -13.25
C ARG A 188 -4.12 2.33 -12.21
N TYR A 189 -5.06 1.40 -12.11
CA TYR A 189 -6.00 1.33 -10.99
C TYR A 189 -5.60 0.17 -10.08
N ALA A 190 -5.47 0.45 -8.79
CA ALA A 190 -5.14 -0.54 -7.77
C ALA A 190 -6.39 -0.85 -6.94
N VAL A 191 -6.47 -2.10 -6.47
CA VAL A 191 -7.36 -2.46 -5.37
C VAL A 191 -6.76 -1.84 -4.09
N PRO A 192 -7.53 -1.08 -3.30
CA PRO A 192 -7.00 -0.39 -2.13
C PRO A 192 -6.49 -1.37 -1.05
N ALA A 193 -5.62 -0.88 -0.17
CA ALA A 193 -5.30 -1.58 1.07
C ALA A 193 -6.56 -1.73 1.93
N GLY A 194 -6.61 -2.77 2.74
CA GLY A 194 -7.78 -3.16 3.53
C GLY A 194 -8.81 -4.01 2.77
N SER A 195 -8.70 -4.14 1.44
CA SER A 195 -9.58 -5.03 0.69
C SER A 195 -9.36 -6.49 1.06
N VAL A 196 -10.46 -7.22 1.24
CA VAL A 196 -10.48 -8.63 1.63
C VAL A 196 -10.90 -9.49 0.45
N TYR A 197 -10.20 -10.60 0.26
CA TYR A 197 -10.50 -11.63 -0.73
C TYR A 197 -10.94 -12.91 -0.02
N VAL A 198 -11.96 -13.57 -0.57
CA VAL A 198 -12.36 -14.93 -0.20
C VAL A 198 -12.39 -15.78 -1.46
N LEU A 199 -11.59 -16.84 -1.43
CA LEU A 199 -11.38 -17.81 -2.48
C LEU A 199 -12.11 -19.10 -2.12
N ARG A 200 -12.63 -19.81 -3.12
CA ARG A 200 -13.21 -21.13 -2.92
C ARG A 200 -12.13 -22.15 -2.52
N GLU A 201 -11.06 -22.15 -3.30
CA GLU A 201 -9.91 -23.05 -3.13
C GLU A 201 -8.76 -22.34 -2.41
N PRO A 202 -7.98 -23.06 -1.60
CA PRO A 202 -6.85 -22.50 -0.91
C PRO A 202 -5.73 -22.12 -1.89
N LEU A 203 -5.12 -20.94 -1.69
CA LEU A 203 -4.00 -20.49 -2.52
C LEU A 203 -2.70 -21.24 -2.23
N ASN A 204 -2.54 -21.70 -0.98
CA ASN A 204 -1.38 -22.45 -0.46
C ASN A 204 -0.03 -21.76 -0.73
N ARG A 205 -0.01 -20.42 -0.70
CA ARG A 205 1.17 -19.61 -0.95
C ARG A 205 1.17 -18.36 -0.08
N SER A 206 2.36 -17.94 0.34
CA SER A 206 2.55 -16.62 0.93
C SER A 206 2.66 -15.56 -0.18
N TRP A 207 2.53 -14.28 0.15
CA TRP A 207 2.78 -13.19 -0.80
C TRP A 207 4.18 -13.27 -1.43
N TRP A 208 5.18 -13.75 -0.67
CA TRP A 208 6.55 -13.94 -1.16
C TRP A 208 6.63 -14.89 -2.34
N ASP A 209 5.73 -15.86 -2.40
CA ASP A 209 5.68 -16.91 -3.42
C ASP A 209 4.67 -16.60 -4.54
N PHE A 210 4.06 -15.41 -4.52
CA PHE A 210 3.14 -15.01 -5.58
C PHE A 210 3.89 -14.93 -6.93
N PRO A 211 3.35 -15.56 -7.98
CA PRO A 211 3.92 -15.49 -9.33
C PRO A 211 4.14 -14.05 -9.81
N GLU A 212 5.29 -13.78 -10.42
CA GLU A 212 5.58 -12.45 -10.98
C GLU A 212 4.59 -12.05 -12.08
N ASP A 213 4.04 -13.02 -12.81
CA ASP A 213 3.06 -12.82 -13.88
C ASP A 213 1.64 -12.51 -13.37
N TRP A 214 1.40 -12.51 -12.05
CA TRP A 214 0.18 -11.94 -11.49
C TRP A 214 0.21 -10.42 -11.50
N PHE A 215 1.40 -9.84 -11.58
CA PHE A 215 1.65 -8.42 -11.52
C PHE A 215 2.05 -7.86 -12.90
N PRO A 216 1.63 -6.64 -13.23
CA PRO A 216 2.15 -5.94 -14.39
C PRO A 216 3.67 -5.72 -14.31
N GLU A 217 4.26 -5.38 -15.46
CA GLU A 217 5.69 -5.03 -15.59
C GLU A 217 6.62 -6.17 -15.14
N LYS A 218 6.25 -7.43 -15.44
CA LYS A 218 7.05 -8.62 -15.13
C LYS A 218 7.45 -8.69 -13.64
N GLY A 219 6.47 -8.53 -12.74
CA GLY A 219 6.72 -8.63 -11.30
C GLY A 219 7.36 -7.40 -10.64
N LEU A 220 7.68 -6.33 -11.37
CA LEU A 220 8.28 -5.13 -10.76
C LEU A 220 7.40 -4.56 -9.64
N LEU A 221 6.08 -4.53 -9.82
CA LEU A 221 5.18 -3.97 -8.82
C LEU A 221 5.15 -4.79 -7.53
N LYS A 222 5.34 -6.11 -7.60
CA LYS A 222 5.55 -6.94 -6.41
C LYS A 222 6.82 -6.51 -5.66
N LYS A 223 7.92 -6.26 -6.38
CA LYS A 223 9.20 -5.80 -5.81
C LYS A 223 9.09 -4.42 -5.18
N MET A 224 8.16 -3.58 -5.65
CA MET A 224 7.81 -2.29 -5.04
C MET A 224 6.83 -2.43 -3.86
N GLY A 225 6.54 -3.65 -3.42
CA GLY A 225 5.68 -3.93 -2.27
C GLY A 225 4.19 -3.98 -2.57
N CYS A 226 3.75 -3.92 -3.84
CA CYS A 226 2.33 -3.99 -4.18
C CYS A 226 1.75 -5.39 -3.94
N GLY A 227 0.47 -5.42 -3.56
CA GLY A 227 -0.27 -6.65 -3.32
C GLY A 227 0.14 -7.41 -2.08
N LEU A 228 0.97 -6.82 -1.20
CA LEU A 228 1.32 -7.42 0.09
C LEU A 228 0.02 -7.71 0.84
N CYS A 229 -0.14 -8.96 1.26
CA CYS A 229 -1.31 -9.41 1.97
C CYS A 229 -0.95 -10.32 3.13
N LEU A 230 -1.87 -10.41 4.08
CA LEU A 230 -1.79 -11.35 5.19
C LEU A 230 -3.06 -12.22 5.20
N PRO A 231 -2.93 -13.52 5.54
CA PRO A 231 -4.08 -14.40 5.66
C PRO A 231 -5.00 -13.92 6.77
N ILE A 232 -6.30 -14.10 6.62
CA ILE A 232 -7.28 -13.82 7.68
C ILE A 232 -8.16 -15.05 7.88
N ILE A 233 -8.62 -15.27 9.12
CA ILE A 233 -9.54 -16.35 9.45
C ILE A 233 -10.95 -15.77 9.46
N LEU A 234 -11.80 -16.28 8.56
CA LEU A 234 -13.21 -15.96 8.56
C LEU A 234 -13.97 -17.13 9.18
N ASN A 235 -14.43 -16.92 10.42
CA ASN A 235 -15.34 -17.87 11.06
C ASN A 235 -16.73 -17.67 10.43
N CYS A 236 -17.00 -18.39 9.35
CA CYS A 236 -18.38 -18.59 8.93
C CYS A 236 -19.04 -19.45 10.01
N SER A 237 -19.97 -18.89 10.77
CA SER A 237 -20.89 -19.71 11.55
C SER A 237 -21.57 -20.67 10.59
N GLU A 238 -21.36 -21.97 10.74
CA GLU A 238 -22.08 -23.01 10.02
C GLU A 238 -23.57 -22.85 10.31
N GLY A 239 -24.27 -22.20 9.39
CA GLY A 239 -25.67 -21.84 9.50
C GLY A 239 -26.31 -21.95 8.12
N GLY A 240 -26.53 -23.19 7.68
CA GLY A 240 -27.23 -23.51 6.44
C GLY A 240 -26.60 -24.71 5.74
N SER A 241 -27.25 -25.87 5.91
CA SER A 241 -27.01 -27.09 5.15
C SER A 241 -26.89 -26.81 3.65
N ASP A 242 -25.80 -27.30 3.04
CA ASP A 242 -25.58 -27.43 1.59
C ASP A 242 -26.55 -28.48 0.97
N GLU A 243 -27.86 -28.31 1.15
CA GLU A 243 -28.89 -29.11 0.47
C GLU A 243 -29.77 -28.32 -0.50
N ASP A 244 -29.56 -27.01 -0.69
CA ASP A 244 -30.34 -26.25 -1.69
C ASP A 244 -29.45 -25.31 -2.52
N ARG A 245 -28.86 -25.84 -3.61
CA ARG A 245 -28.79 -25.24 -4.97
C ARG A 245 -27.92 -26.02 -5.96
#